data_AF-A0A968TVT8-F1
#
_entry.id   AF-A0A968TVT8-F1
#
_cell.length_a   1.000
_cell.length_b   1.000
_cell.length_c   1.000
_cell.angle_alpha   90.00
_cell.angle_beta   90.00
_cell.angle_gamma   90.00
#
_symmetry.space_group_name_H-M   'P 1'
#
loop_
_entity.id
_entity.type
_entity.pdbx_description
1 polymer ?
#
loop_
_entity_poly.entity_id
_entity_poly.type
_entity_poly.pdbx_seq_one_letter_code
_entity_poly.pdbx_strand_id
1 'polypeptide(L)' 'MTPEQFLFVAAIDAYKRVNHVPYPTWTQVLEVIRKLGYRKTAASTLNLANAEDWIEAPDTPAFVVTTDDTQAMPG' A
#
# COMPACT_ATOMS: atom_id res chain seq x y z
N MET A 1 -1.14 -22.87 4.99
CA MET A 1 -1.01 -21.45 4.59
C MET A 1 -1.95 -21.20 3.43
N THR A 2 -2.75 -20.13 3.46
CA THR A 2 -3.68 -19.81 2.35
C THR A 2 -2.93 -19.21 1.16
N PRO A 3 -3.49 -19.26 -0.07
CA PRO A 3 -2.88 -18.59 -1.23
C PRO A 3 -2.65 -17.09 -1.00
N GLU A 4 -3.58 -16.44 -0.30
CA GLU A 4 -3.48 -15.04 0.09
C GLU A 4 -2.29 -14.77 1.01
N GLN A 5 -2.14 -15.57 2.08
CA GLN A 5 -1.01 -15.48 2.99
C GLN A 5 0.32 -15.72 2.27
N PHE A 6 0.38 -16.69 1.35
CA PHE A 6 1.56 -16.94 0.52
C PHE A 6 1.93 -15.73 -0.32
N LEU A 7 0.95 -15.14 -1.02
CA LEU A 7 1.16 -13.98 -1.88
C LEU A 7 1.65 -12.77 -1.07
N PHE A 8 1.04 -12.50 0.08
CA PHE A 8 1.45 -11.44 0.98
C PHE A 8 2.91 -11.62 1.44
N VAL A 9 3.28 -12.80 1.94
CA VAL A 9 4.65 -13.09 2.40
C VAL A 9 5.65 -12.95 1.25
N ALA A 10 5.34 -13.50 0.07
CA ALA A 10 6.20 -13.39 -1.10
C ALA A 10 6.42 -11.92 -1.53
N ALA A 11 5.38 -11.08 -1.46
CA ALA A 11 5.46 -9.67 -1.77
C ALA A 11 6.32 -8.88 -0.77
N ILE A 12 6.20 -9.17 0.53
CA ILE A 12 7.04 -8.56 1.57
C ILE A 12 8.50 -8.99 1.39
N ASP A 13 8.77 -10.26 1.11
CA ASP A 13 10.13 -10.73 0.85
C ASP A 13 10.75 -10.07 -0.38
N ALA A 14 9.98 -9.89 -1.46
CA ALA A 14 10.42 -9.16 -2.63
C ALA A 14 10.73 -7.69 -2.30
N TYR A 15 9.84 -7.01 -1.55
CA TYR A 15 10.04 -5.64 -1.11
C TYR A 15 11.34 -5.48 -0.31
N LYS A 16 11.59 -6.37 0.65
CA LYS A 16 12.80 -6.35 1.49
C LYS A 16 14.07 -6.47 0.65
N ARG A 17 14.09 -7.39 -0.33
CA ARG A 17 15.26 -7.62 -1.19
C ARG A 17 15.53 -6.44 -2.11
N VAL A 18 14.49 -5.90 -2.76
CA VAL A 18 14.62 -4.79 -3.72
C VAL A 18 15.05 -3.50 -3.03
N ASN A 19 14.56 -3.24 -1.82
CA ASN A 19 14.84 -1.99 -1.10
C ASN A 19 16.01 -2.11 -0.10
N HIS A 20 16.62 -3.30 0.05
CA HIS A 20 17.64 -3.58 1.07
C HIS A 20 17.19 -3.26 2.50
N VAL A 21 15.89 -3.42 2.78
CA VAL A 21 15.29 -3.15 4.09
C VAL A 21 14.98 -4.49 4.78
N PRO A 22 15.74 -4.91 5.81
CA PRO A 22 15.47 -6.17 6.51
C PRO A 22 14.19 -6.12 7.35
N TYR A 23 13.80 -4.93 7.84
CA TYR A 23 12.64 -4.69 8.69
C TYR A 23 11.84 -3.51 8.15
N PRO A 24 10.84 -3.73 7.28
CA PRO A 24 10.01 -2.66 6.77
C PRO A 24 9.17 -2.04 7.89
N THR A 25 8.95 -0.73 7.83
CA THR A 25 8.01 -0.06 8.74
C THR A 25 6.58 -0.48 8.42
N TRP A 26 5.65 -0.31 9.36
CA TRP A 26 4.23 -0.61 9.12
C TRP A 26 3.64 0.21 7.97
N THR A 27 4.16 1.42 7.73
CA THR A 27 3.77 2.24 6.57
C THR A 27 4.24 1.62 5.25
N GLN A 28 5.45 1.07 5.20
CA GLN A 28 5.95 0.34 4.02
C GLN A 28 5.19 -0.97 3.79
N VAL A 29 4.84 -1.68 4.87
CA VAL A 29 3.97 -2.86 4.78
C VAL A 29 2.60 -2.48 4.19
N LEU A 30 2.00 -1.39 4.65
CA LEU A 30 0.73 -0.88 4.11
C LEU A 30 0.85 -0.49 2.63
N GLU A 31 1.98 0.07 2.22
CA GLU A 31 2.28 0.36 0.82
C GLU A 31 2.26 -0.90 -0.05
N VAL A 32 2.92 -1.98 0.40
CA VAL A 32 2.92 -3.28 -0.30
C VAL A 32 1.50 -3.84 -0.41
N ILE A 33 0.71 -3.75 0.66
CA ILE A 33 -0.70 -4.19 0.67
C ILE A 33 -1.51 -3.40 -0.37
N ARG A 34 -1.35 -2.06 -0.44
CA ARG A 34 -2.04 -1.24 -1.45
C ARG A 34 -1.57 -1.58 -2.89
N LYS A 35 -0.28 -1.89 -3.09
CA LYS A 35 0.30 -2.34 -4.38
C LYS A 35 -0.19 -3.72 -4.82
N LEU A 36 -0.48 -4.61 -3.87
CA LEU A 36 -1.13 -5.90 -4.15
C LEU A 36 -2.59 -5.76 -4.59
N GLY A 37 -3.19 -4.57 -4.46
CA GLY A 37 -4.55 -4.29 -4.92
C GLY A 37 -5.61 -4.24 -3.82
N TYR A 38 -5.23 -4.37 -2.55
CA TYR A 38 -6.18 -4.25 -1.45
C TYR A 38 -6.69 -2.81 -1.31
N ARG A 39 -7.98 -2.69 -0.99
CA ARG A 39 -8.68 -1.42 -0.73
C ARG A 39 -9.54 -1.55 0.51
N LYS A 40 -9.64 -0.46 1.29
CA LYS A 40 -10.53 -0.44 2.44
C LYS A 40 -11.93 -0.02 2.00
N THR A 41 -12.70 -0.96 1.48
CA THR A 41 -14.05 -0.71 0.93
C THR A 41 -15.19 -0.99 1.90
N ALA A 42 -14.87 -1.53 3.09
CA ALA A 42 -15.84 -1.90 4.11
C ALA A 42 -15.53 -1.26 5.46
N ALA A 43 -16.58 -1.04 6.25
CA ALA A 43 -16.48 -0.61 7.63
C ALA A 43 -15.67 -1.63 8.45
N SER A 44 -14.78 -1.12 9.29
CA SER A 44 -13.98 -1.94 10.20
C SER A 44 -14.88 -2.57 11.27
N THR A 45 -14.62 -3.84 11.58
CA THR A 45 -15.23 -4.50 12.75
C THR A 45 -14.47 -4.19 14.04
N LEU A 46 -13.32 -3.51 13.95
CA LEU A 46 -12.52 -3.09 15.09
C LEU A 46 -13.05 -1.76 15.64
N ASN A 47 -13.20 -1.68 16.96
CA ASN A 47 -13.54 -0.44 17.65
C ASN A 47 -12.27 0.18 18.24
N LEU A 48 -11.76 1.24 17.60
CA LEU A 48 -10.54 1.92 17.99
C LEU A 48 -10.87 3.31 18.55
N ALA A 49 -10.48 3.57 19.80
CA ALA A 49 -10.80 4.82 20.49
C ALA A 49 -10.05 6.05 19.93
N ASN A 50 -8.94 5.84 19.24
CA ASN A 50 -7.99 6.87 18.83
C ASN A 50 -7.73 6.90 17.31
N ALA A 51 -8.57 6.25 16.52
CA ALA A 51 -8.46 6.23 15.06
C ALA A 51 -9.84 6.25 14.42
N GLU A 52 -10.04 7.16 13.48
CA GLU A 52 -11.25 7.22 12.68
C GLU A 52 -11.26 6.08 11.65
N ASP A 53 -12.41 5.42 11.54
CA ASP A 53 -12.61 4.43 10.48
C ASP A 53 -12.94 5.14 9.17
N TRP A 54 -12.33 4.69 8.07
CA TRP A 54 -12.49 5.32 6.76
C TRP A 54 -12.76 4.27 5.68
N ILE A 55 -13.40 4.65 4.59
CA ILE A 55 -13.58 3.77 3.44
C ILE A 55 -13.24 4.52 2.15
N GLU A 56 -12.83 3.78 1.11
CA GLU A 56 -12.57 4.32 -0.22
C GLU A 56 -13.36 3.55 -1.28
N ALA A 57 -13.58 4.19 -2.44
CA ALA A 57 -14.20 3.53 -3.58
C ALA A 57 -13.27 2.42 -4.13
N PRO A 58 -13.79 1.29 -4.64
CA PRO A 58 -12.98 0.16 -5.10
C PRO A 58 -12.00 0.51 -6.24
N ASP A 59 -12.33 1.50 -7.06
CA ASP A 59 -11.57 2.00 -8.19
C ASP A 59 -10.58 3.12 -7.83
N THR A 60 -10.52 3.53 -6.56
CA THR A 60 -9.56 4.53 -6.08
C THR A 60 -8.13 4.06 -6.36
N PRO A 61 -7.27 4.86 -7.01
CA PRO A 61 -5.88 4.49 -7.23
C PRO A 61 -5.14 4.38 -5.89
N ALA A 62 -4.29 3.36 -5.76
CA ALA A 62 -3.51 3.13 -4.54
C ALA A 62 -2.59 4.30 -4.20
N PHE A 63 -2.03 4.93 -5.24
CA PHE A 63 -1.12 6.07 -5.18
C PHE A 63 -1.49 7.02 -6.32
N VAL A 64 -1.69 8.29 -6.00
CA VAL A 64 -1.87 9.34 -7.01
C VAL A 64 -0.47 9.71 -7.49
N VAL A 65 -0.13 9.37 -8.74
CA VAL A 65 1.09 9.87 -9.37
C VAL A 65 0.81 11.31 -9.76
N THR A 66 1.31 12.27 -8.99
CA THR A 66 1.32 13.66 -9.41
C THR A 66 2.38 13.82 -10.50
N THR A 67 1.95 13.77 -11.76
CA THR A 67 2.78 14.19 -12.90
C THR A 67 2.92 15.71 -12.85
N ASP A 68 3.81 16.23 -12.00
CA ASP A 68 4.17 17.65 -11.95
C ASP A 68 5.64 17.91 -12.34
N ASP A 69 6.20 17.05 -13.20
CA ASP A 69 7.58 17.15 -13.70
C ASP A 69 7.62 17.34 -15.24
N THR A 70 6.74 18.21 -15.76
CA THR A 70 6.89 18.77 -17.12
C THR A 70 7.32 20.23 -17.02
N GLN A 71 8.48 20.48 -16.42
CA GLN A 71 9.09 21.82 -16.40
C GLN A 71 10.62 21.70 -16.52
N ALA A 72 11.12 21.66 -17.77
CA ALA A 72 12.33 22.34 -18.27
C ALA A 72 12.98 21.59 -19.44
N MET A 73 12.59 21.93 -20.66
CA MET A 73 13.50 21.83 -21.82
C MET A 73 13.75 23.27 -22.28
N PRO A 74 14.90 23.90 -21.98
CA PRO A 74 15.28 25.12 -22.66
C PRO A 74 15.72 24.75 -24.09
N GLY A 75 15.19 25.50 -25.06
CA GLY A 75 15.57 25.41 -26.46
C GLY A 75 16.95 25.98 -26.77
#